data_AF-A0A842FDU4-F1
#
_entry.id   AF-A0A842FDU4-F1
#
_cell.length_a   1.000
_cell.length_b   1.000
_cell.length_c   1.000
_cell.angle_alpha   90.00
_cell.angle_beta   90.00
_cell.angle_gamma   90.00
#
_symmetry.space_group_name_H-M   'P 1'
#
loop_
_entity.id
_entity.type
_entity.pdbx_description
1 polymer ?
#
loop_
_entity_poly.entity_id
_entity_poly.type
_entity_poly.pdbx_seq_one_letter_code
_entity_poly.pdbx_strand_id
1 'polypeptide(L)'
;MHSIRTNCSIIYEIAIFVSIKLADEYDIHINEDEIAFLALHIGTEIERQKVNQSKLKCILLCPDYMGLESKLYNQLLLNFNNDITIIKTISQLNQIDDTTFDLLFSTIEMPPTIDYNVIVISPFHFANQKSNIYKKIDEARTNAKKQILKQNFDRYFSKELFYSGLEFADKYQLIQQIGSEMEQQGLVSTHYIENVCERENASSTRFDQIAIPHSVYMDAAQTSVAVIVNPKGIPWDNNLVPIVLLIAINSMDKTIFTALYSALVSLFDDPQTISQIKKAANFAAFKKIIHHQM
;
A
#
# COMPACT_ATOMS: atom_id res chain seq x y z
N MET A 1 15.98 12.63 0.68
CA MET A 1 15.84 11.45 -0.21
C MET A 1 15.10 10.30 0.45
N HIS A 2 15.59 9.71 1.55
CA HIS A 2 14.96 8.53 2.18
C HIS A 2 13.47 8.75 2.56
N SER A 3 13.12 9.93 3.07
CA SER A 3 11.74 10.26 3.46
C SER A 3 10.73 10.29 2.30
N ILE A 4 11.12 10.64 1.07
CA ILE A 4 10.18 10.67 -0.08
C ILE A 4 9.93 9.25 -0.58
N ARG A 5 11.00 8.44 -0.67
CA ARG A 5 10.93 7.03 -1.06
C ARG A 5 10.00 6.23 -0.15
N THR A 6 10.01 6.51 1.15
CA THR A 6 9.21 5.78 2.14
C THR A 6 7.82 6.39 2.36
N ASN A 7 7.68 7.72 2.45
CA ASN A 7 6.39 8.36 2.76
C ASN A 7 5.48 8.54 1.53
N CYS A 8 6.04 8.47 0.31
CA CYS A 8 5.35 8.76 -0.94
C CYS A 8 5.77 7.79 -2.05
N SER A 9 5.81 6.50 -1.74
CA SER A 9 6.33 5.44 -2.64
C SER A 9 5.72 5.50 -4.05
N ILE A 10 4.41 5.72 -4.18
CA ILE A 10 3.73 5.86 -5.48
C ILE A 10 4.26 7.04 -6.31
N ILE A 11 4.50 8.19 -5.67
CA ILE A 11 5.00 9.38 -6.38
C ILE A 11 6.42 9.11 -6.91
N TYR A 12 7.22 8.40 -6.11
CA TYR A 12 8.55 8.00 -6.50
C TYR A 12 8.52 6.99 -7.67
N GLU A 13 7.59 6.02 -7.67
CA GLU A 13 7.40 5.11 -8.81
C GLU A 13 7.03 5.86 -10.10
N ILE A 14 6.16 6.88 -10.02
CA ILE A 14 5.82 7.71 -11.19
C ILE A 14 7.08 8.46 -11.68
N ALA A 15 7.87 9.01 -10.77
CA ALA A 15 9.09 9.71 -11.12
C ALA A 15 10.11 8.81 -11.84
N ILE A 16 10.25 7.56 -11.39
CA ILE A 16 11.11 6.56 -12.04
C ILE A 16 10.60 6.21 -13.44
N PHE A 17 9.29 6.00 -13.59
CA PHE A 17 8.71 5.75 -14.91
C PHE A 17 8.98 6.90 -15.87
N VAL A 18 8.79 8.15 -15.41
CA VAL A 18 9.10 9.35 -16.20
C VAL A 18 10.59 9.43 -16.52
N SER A 19 11.46 9.14 -15.57
CA SER A 19 12.91 9.20 -15.80
C SER A 19 13.37 8.17 -16.83
N ILE A 20 12.85 6.94 -16.78
CA ILE A 20 13.15 5.91 -17.79
C ILE A 20 12.75 6.43 -19.19
N LYS A 21 11.54 6.98 -19.34
CA LYS A 21 11.08 7.51 -20.63
C LYS A 21 11.88 8.70 -21.13
N LEU A 22 12.34 9.58 -20.24
CA LEU A 22 13.20 10.70 -20.61
C LEU A 22 14.60 10.24 -20.99
N ALA A 23 15.15 9.27 -20.26
CA ALA A 23 16.44 8.66 -20.59
C ALA A 23 16.40 8.03 -21.98
N ASP A 24 15.34 7.27 -22.30
CA ASP A 24 15.13 6.65 -23.61
C ASP A 24 15.04 7.69 -24.74
N GLU A 25 14.22 8.74 -24.56
CA GLU A 25 13.91 9.71 -25.61
C GLU A 25 15.10 10.65 -25.91
N TYR A 26 15.85 11.03 -24.88
CA TYR A 26 16.93 12.02 -25.00
C TYR A 26 18.34 11.42 -24.92
N ASP A 27 18.47 10.10 -24.75
CA ASP A 27 19.74 9.39 -24.57
C ASP A 27 20.59 10.00 -23.43
N ILE A 28 19.95 10.22 -22.28
CA ILE A 28 20.56 10.83 -21.10
C ILE A 28 20.55 9.88 -19.90
N HIS A 29 21.55 10.01 -19.02
CA HIS A 29 21.52 9.35 -17.73
C HIS A 29 20.85 10.26 -16.69
N ILE A 30 19.80 9.76 -16.05
CA ILE A 30 19.10 10.44 -14.96
C ILE A 30 19.46 9.75 -13.66
N ASN A 31 20.12 10.46 -12.74
CA ASN A 31 20.56 9.90 -11.47
C ASN A 31 19.46 9.97 -10.38
N GLU A 32 19.69 9.35 -9.22
CA GLU A 32 18.71 9.32 -8.12
C GLU A 32 18.31 10.72 -7.61
N ASP A 33 19.21 11.72 -7.64
CA ASP A 33 18.92 13.08 -7.19
C ASP A 33 17.91 13.76 -8.13
N GLU A 34 18.05 13.54 -9.43
CA GLU A 34 17.13 14.05 -10.46
C GLU A 34 15.78 13.33 -10.41
N ILE A 35 15.76 12.01 -10.18
CA ILE A 35 14.52 11.26 -9.94
C ILE A 35 13.80 11.81 -8.70
N ALA A 36 14.53 12.08 -7.61
CA ALA A 36 13.96 12.68 -6.41
C ALA A 36 13.42 14.10 -6.67
N PHE A 37 14.07 14.87 -7.55
CA PHE A 37 13.60 16.19 -7.97
C PHE A 37 12.29 16.09 -8.77
N LEU A 38 12.19 15.14 -9.71
CA LEU A 38 10.93 14.84 -10.41
C LEU A 38 9.83 14.43 -9.43
N ALA A 39 10.13 13.53 -8.50
CA ALA A 39 9.20 13.08 -7.47
C ALA A 39 8.67 14.24 -6.63
N LEU A 40 9.52 15.21 -6.26
CA LEU A 40 9.09 16.40 -5.53
C LEU A 40 8.08 17.24 -6.32
N HIS A 41 8.33 17.47 -7.61
CA HIS A 41 7.44 18.27 -8.46
C HIS A 41 6.12 17.56 -8.72
N ILE A 42 6.17 16.27 -9.06
CA ILE A 42 5.00 15.41 -9.24
C ILE A 42 4.19 15.34 -7.94
N GLY A 43 4.85 15.15 -6.81
CA GLY A 43 4.22 15.09 -5.50
C GLY A 43 3.48 16.37 -5.17
N THR A 44 4.12 17.52 -5.35
CA THR A 44 3.52 18.85 -5.11
C THR A 44 2.28 19.07 -5.98
N GLU A 45 2.35 18.68 -7.25
CA GLU A 45 1.23 18.79 -8.18
C GLU A 45 0.07 17.86 -7.79
N ILE A 46 0.37 16.60 -7.47
CA ILE A 46 -0.63 15.62 -7.03
C ILE A 46 -1.28 16.07 -5.72
N GLU A 47 -0.54 16.58 -4.75
CA GLU A 47 -1.09 17.11 -3.50
C GLU A 47 -2.03 18.30 -3.75
N ARG A 48 -1.67 19.21 -4.66
CA ARG A 48 -2.53 20.32 -5.06
C ARG A 48 -3.87 19.84 -5.63
N GLN A 49 -3.87 18.72 -6.37
CA GLN A 49 -5.08 18.14 -6.96
C GLN A 49 -5.87 17.22 -6.01
N LYS A 50 -5.20 16.61 -5.02
CA LYS A 50 -5.77 15.61 -4.09
C LYS A 50 -6.71 16.16 -3.02
N VAL A 51 -6.99 17.46 -3.01
CA VAL A 51 -7.85 18.12 -2.01
C VAL A 51 -9.22 17.43 -1.82
N ASN A 52 -9.69 16.55 -2.72
CA ASN A 52 -10.96 15.83 -2.58
C ASN A 52 -11.00 14.31 -2.87
N GLN A 53 -9.93 13.62 -3.32
CA GLN A 53 -10.06 12.24 -3.86
C GLN A 53 -9.63 11.07 -2.94
N SER A 54 -8.91 11.31 -1.84
CA SER A 54 -8.38 10.23 -0.97
C SER A 54 -8.88 10.27 0.48
N LYS A 55 -9.99 10.95 0.74
CA LYS A 55 -10.57 11.10 2.08
C LYS A 55 -11.42 9.89 2.45
N LEU A 56 -11.32 9.43 3.69
CA LEU A 56 -12.22 8.40 4.23
C LEU A 56 -13.64 8.95 4.25
N LYS A 57 -14.60 8.17 3.75
CA LYS A 57 -16.02 8.51 3.84
C LYS A 57 -16.49 8.24 5.27
N CYS A 58 -17.00 9.26 5.93
CA CYS A 58 -17.35 9.21 7.34
C CYS A 58 -18.83 9.52 7.57
N ILE A 59 -19.43 8.82 8.52
CA ILE A 59 -20.71 9.20 9.11
C ILE A 59 -20.45 9.76 10.51
N LEU A 60 -21.13 10.85 10.87
CA LEU A 60 -21.15 11.35 12.23
C LEU A 60 -22.46 10.92 12.91
N LEU A 61 -22.37 10.13 13.97
CA LEU A 61 -23.47 9.81 14.87
C LEU A 61 -23.42 10.72 16.09
N CYS A 62 -24.32 11.69 16.13
CA CYS A 62 -24.45 12.62 17.24
C CYS A 62 -25.95 12.79 17.56
N PRO A 63 -26.45 12.18 18.64
CA PRO A 63 -27.82 12.40 19.09
C PRO A 63 -28.11 13.88 19.28
N ASP A 64 -29.30 14.29 18.86
CA ASP A 64 -29.65 15.69 18.69
C ASP A 64 -29.75 16.38 20.07
N TYR A 65 -28.72 17.15 20.42
CA TYR A 65 -28.63 17.87 21.70
C TYR A 65 -27.94 19.21 21.51
N MET A 66 -28.70 20.30 21.69
CA MET A 66 -28.19 21.68 21.79
C MET A 66 -27.18 22.10 20.70
N GLY A 67 -27.33 21.63 19.45
CA GLY A 67 -26.45 22.01 18.33
C GLY A 67 -25.01 21.46 18.44
N LEU A 68 -24.78 20.45 19.28
CA LEU A 68 -23.48 19.77 19.40
C LEU A 68 -22.99 19.18 18.07
N GLU A 69 -23.93 18.71 17.25
CA GLU A 69 -23.67 18.14 15.93
C GLU A 69 -22.85 19.09 15.05
N SER A 70 -23.35 20.31 14.81
CA SER A 70 -22.68 21.30 13.95
C SER A 70 -21.32 21.72 14.51
N LYS A 71 -21.20 21.81 15.84
CA LYS A 71 -19.92 22.12 16.49
C LYS A 71 -18.89 21.01 16.23
N LEU A 72 -19.29 19.76 16.41
CA LEU A 72 -18.40 18.61 16.28
C LEU A 72 -18.04 18.36 14.81
N TYR A 73 -19.00 18.49 13.91
CA TYR A 73 -18.80 18.48 12.45
C TYR A 73 -17.72 19.49 12.04
N ASN A 74 -17.87 20.75 12.47
CA ASN A 74 -16.89 21.79 12.17
C ASN A 74 -15.51 21.51 12.80
N GLN A 75 -15.46 21.00 14.02
CA GLN A 75 -14.19 20.61 14.66
C GLN A 75 -13.49 19.49 13.90
N LEU A 76 -14.23 18.49 13.43
CA LEU A 76 -13.69 17.40 12.62
C LEU A 76 -13.12 17.93 11.30
N LEU A 77 -13.87 18.74 10.56
CA LEU A 77 -13.38 19.31 9.31
C LEU A 77 -12.18 20.25 9.52
N LEU A 78 -12.23 21.15 10.52
CA LEU A 78 -11.11 22.07 10.77
C LEU A 78 -9.79 21.35 11.08
N ASN A 79 -9.83 20.15 11.67
CA ASN A 79 -8.61 19.43 12.07
C ASN A 79 -8.25 18.28 11.12
N PHE A 80 -9.21 17.71 10.40
CA PHE A 80 -9.04 16.48 9.63
C PHE A 80 -9.62 16.56 8.20
N ASN A 81 -9.96 17.76 7.69
CA ASN A 81 -10.53 17.91 6.34
C ASN A 81 -9.67 17.29 5.23
N ASN A 82 -8.36 17.17 5.39
CA ASN A 82 -7.50 16.52 4.40
C ASN A 82 -7.62 14.99 4.41
N ASP A 83 -8.11 14.41 5.50
CA ASP A 83 -8.15 12.96 5.73
C ASP A 83 -9.55 12.34 5.64
N ILE A 84 -10.58 13.12 5.97
CA ILE A 84 -11.97 12.63 6.06
C ILE A 84 -12.95 13.51 5.29
N THR A 85 -14.00 12.87 4.77
CA THR A 85 -15.18 13.52 4.21
C THR A 85 -16.39 13.02 4.98
N ILE A 86 -17.08 13.92 5.68
CA ILE A 86 -18.33 13.56 6.36
C ILE A 86 -19.46 13.58 5.32
N ILE A 87 -19.92 12.39 4.93
CA ILE A 87 -20.95 12.22 3.90
C ILE A 87 -22.36 12.34 4.46
N LYS A 88 -22.54 12.07 5.76
CA LYS A 88 -23.84 12.09 6.43
C LYS A 88 -23.64 12.33 7.92
N THR A 89 -24.59 13.05 8.52
CA THR A 89 -24.76 13.11 9.97
C THR A 89 -26.09 12.47 10.35
N ILE A 90 -26.09 11.71 11.42
CA ILE A 90 -27.25 10.97 11.93
C ILE A 90 -27.36 11.16 13.44
N SER A 91 -28.58 11.09 13.96
CA SER A 91 -28.87 11.19 15.39
C SER A 91 -29.17 9.82 16.02
N GLN A 92 -29.50 8.82 15.19
CA GLN A 92 -29.84 7.47 15.61
C GLN A 92 -29.20 6.43 14.69
N LEU A 93 -28.86 5.25 15.25
CA LEU A 93 -28.15 4.20 14.53
C LEU A 93 -28.94 3.63 13.34
N ASN A 94 -30.26 3.56 13.47
CA ASN A 94 -31.18 3.07 12.43
C ASN A 94 -31.26 3.98 11.19
N GLN A 95 -30.63 5.16 11.23
CA GLN A 95 -30.53 6.08 10.08
C GLN A 95 -29.30 5.78 9.21
N ILE A 96 -28.45 4.83 9.62
CA ILE A 96 -27.46 4.21 8.72
C ILE A 96 -28.26 3.43 7.68
N ASP A 97 -28.20 3.90 6.44
CA ASP A 97 -28.74 3.23 5.26
C ASP A 97 -27.67 2.36 4.60
N ASP A 98 -27.96 1.76 3.44
CA ASP A 98 -27.02 0.96 2.65
C ASP A 98 -25.86 1.78 2.04
N THR A 99 -25.61 2.99 2.54
CA THR A 99 -24.48 3.82 2.09
C THR A 99 -23.18 3.20 2.53
N THR A 100 -22.26 2.96 1.58
CA THR A 100 -20.90 2.48 1.90
C THR A 100 -20.06 3.62 2.47
N PHE A 101 -19.51 3.42 3.68
CA PHE A 101 -18.61 4.35 4.35
C PHE A 101 -17.50 3.59 5.09
N ASP A 102 -16.39 4.28 5.39
CA ASP A 102 -15.18 3.65 5.94
C ASP A 102 -15.09 3.76 7.47
N LEU A 103 -15.72 4.80 8.05
CA LEU A 103 -15.55 5.20 9.45
C LEU A 103 -16.79 5.88 10.04
N LEU A 104 -17.20 5.46 11.24
CA LEU A 104 -18.26 6.10 12.04
C LEU A 104 -17.62 6.88 13.19
N PHE A 105 -17.82 8.20 13.23
CA PHE A 105 -17.61 8.99 14.44
C PHE A 105 -18.87 8.91 15.30
N SER A 106 -18.74 8.58 16.58
CA SER A 106 -19.89 8.47 17.49
C SER A 106 -19.67 9.26 18.76
N THR A 107 -20.69 9.98 19.25
CA THR A 107 -20.66 10.57 20.59
C THR A 107 -21.22 9.65 21.67
N ILE A 108 -21.64 8.44 21.29
CA ILE A 108 -22.15 7.41 22.18
C ILE A 108 -21.32 6.13 22.04
N GLU A 109 -21.23 5.37 23.13
CA GLU A 109 -20.58 4.06 23.10
C GLU A 109 -21.33 3.12 22.15
N MET A 110 -20.56 2.35 21.40
CA MET A 110 -21.07 1.48 20.34
C MET A 110 -20.53 0.08 20.51
N PRO A 111 -21.36 -0.97 20.35
CA PRO A 111 -20.84 -2.32 20.22
C PRO A 111 -19.84 -2.41 19.05
N PRO A 112 -18.77 -3.20 19.19
CA PRO A 112 -17.84 -3.46 18.10
C PRO A 112 -18.57 -4.14 16.93
N THR A 113 -18.26 -3.69 15.70
CA THR A 113 -18.74 -4.30 14.46
C THR A 113 -17.56 -4.63 13.55
N ILE A 114 -17.79 -5.51 12.58
CA ILE A 114 -16.81 -5.93 11.57
C ILE A 114 -16.94 -5.08 10.30
N ASP A 115 -18.08 -4.41 10.11
CA ASP A 115 -18.43 -3.77 8.84
C ASP A 115 -17.76 -2.40 8.64
N TYR A 116 -17.47 -1.67 9.72
CA TYR A 116 -16.86 -0.34 9.67
C TYR A 116 -16.11 -0.02 10.98
N ASN A 117 -15.14 0.89 10.88
CA ASN A 117 -14.40 1.35 12.05
C ASN A 117 -15.24 2.36 12.86
N VAL A 118 -15.18 2.29 14.20
CA VAL A 118 -15.89 3.22 15.08
C VAL A 118 -14.92 4.01 15.95
N ILE A 119 -15.02 5.34 15.89
CA ILE A 119 -14.31 6.25 16.78
C ILE A 119 -15.33 6.94 17.68
N VAL A 120 -15.37 6.49 18.93
CA VAL A 120 -16.11 7.20 19.97
C VAL A 120 -15.34 8.46 20.35
N ILE A 121 -15.98 9.62 20.19
CA ILE A 121 -15.45 10.94 20.49
C ILE A 121 -16.36 11.63 21.51
N SER A 122 -15.76 12.13 22.59
CA SER A 122 -16.50 13.01 23.49
C SER A 122 -16.70 14.36 22.81
N PRO A 123 -17.93 14.91 22.78
CA PRO A 123 -18.19 16.26 22.25
C PRO A 123 -17.55 17.36 23.12
N PHE A 124 -17.09 16.99 24.31
CA PHE A 124 -16.38 17.86 25.25
C PHE A 124 -14.88 17.52 25.22
N HIS A 125 -14.02 18.54 25.34
CA HIS A 125 -12.56 18.37 25.33
C HIS A 125 -11.99 17.73 24.05
N PHE A 126 -12.55 18.06 22.87
CA PHE A 126 -12.06 17.59 21.57
C PHE A 126 -10.55 17.79 21.38
N ALA A 127 -9.99 18.88 21.90
CA ALA A 127 -8.56 19.19 21.83
C ALA A 127 -7.67 18.07 22.40
N ASN A 128 -8.08 17.44 23.50
CA ASN A 128 -7.31 16.37 24.17
C ASN A 128 -7.41 15.04 23.42
N GLN A 129 -8.39 14.90 22.53
CA GLN A 129 -8.65 13.68 21.77
C GLN A 129 -8.00 13.68 20.39
N LYS A 130 -7.48 14.83 19.91
CA LYS A 130 -6.94 14.98 18.55
C LYS A 130 -5.92 13.92 18.18
N SER A 131 -4.94 13.67 19.04
CA SER A 131 -3.88 12.68 18.78
C SER A 131 -4.44 11.26 18.64
N ASN A 132 -5.39 10.89 19.51
CA ASN A 132 -6.04 9.58 19.44
C ASN A 132 -6.95 9.44 18.20
N ILE A 133 -7.68 10.50 17.85
CA ILE A 133 -8.51 10.54 16.64
C ILE A 133 -7.62 10.38 15.40
N TYR A 134 -6.51 11.12 15.32
CA TYR A 134 -5.54 10.99 14.23
C TYR A 134 -5.03 9.56 14.10
N LYS A 135 -4.60 8.95 15.22
CA LYS A 135 -4.13 7.57 15.24
C LYS A 135 -5.18 6.58 14.72
N LYS A 136 -6.43 6.71 15.16
CA LYS A 136 -7.52 5.82 14.71
C LYS A 136 -7.93 6.04 13.25
N ILE A 137 -7.85 7.27 12.74
CA ILE A 137 -8.05 7.55 11.31
C ILE A 137 -6.96 6.88 10.47
N ASP A 138 -5.71 6.95 10.93
CA ASP A 138 -4.57 6.31 10.26
C ASP A 138 -4.66 4.77 10.30
N GLU A 139 -5.06 4.21 11.45
CA GLU A 139 -5.37 2.78 11.59
C GLU A 139 -6.49 2.35 10.63
N ALA A 140 -7.59 3.10 10.52
CA ALA A 140 -8.69 2.81 9.60
C ALA A 140 -8.24 2.84 8.13
N ARG A 141 -7.42 3.82 7.74
CA ARG A 141 -6.82 3.91 6.40
C ARG A 141 -5.92 2.72 6.10
N THR A 142 -5.12 2.30 7.07
CA THR A 142 -4.24 1.12 6.95
C THR A 142 -5.03 -0.17 6.81
N ASN A 143 -6.08 -0.34 7.62
CA ASN A 143 -6.96 -1.52 7.55
C ASN A 143 -7.69 -1.62 6.20
N ALA A 144 -8.18 -0.51 5.67
CA ALA A 144 -8.82 -0.48 4.36
C ALA A 144 -7.86 -0.97 3.24
N LYS A 145 -6.59 -0.54 3.29
CA LYS A 145 -5.55 -1.03 2.35
C LYS A 145 -5.31 -2.54 2.50
N LYS A 146 -5.21 -3.03 3.73
CA LYS A 146 -5.02 -4.47 4.03
C LYS A 146 -6.19 -5.33 3.57
N GLN A 147 -7.42 -4.83 3.63
CA GLN A 147 -8.61 -5.57 3.21
C GLN A 147 -8.60 -5.90 1.70
N ILE A 148 -8.00 -5.03 0.87
CA ILE A 148 -7.84 -5.29 -0.58
C ILE A 148 -7.01 -6.55 -0.83
N LEU A 149 -5.90 -6.71 -0.09
CA LEU A 149 -5.07 -7.92 -0.16
C LEU A 149 -5.84 -9.16 0.32
N LYS A 150 -6.65 -9.03 1.37
CA LYS A 150 -7.45 -10.15 1.91
C LYS A 150 -8.48 -10.66 0.93
N GLN A 151 -9.22 -9.75 0.29
CA GLN A 151 -10.27 -10.10 -0.65
C GLN A 151 -9.70 -10.69 -1.95
N ASN A 152 -8.49 -10.30 -2.33
CA ASN A 152 -7.86 -10.71 -3.59
C ASN A 152 -6.64 -11.61 -3.39
N PHE A 153 -6.45 -12.20 -2.20
CA PHE A 153 -5.24 -12.94 -1.88
C PHE A 153 -5.01 -14.08 -2.87
N ASP A 154 -6.03 -14.94 -3.05
CA ASP A 154 -5.95 -16.10 -3.94
C ASP A 154 -5.92 -15.72 -5.43
N ARG A 155 -6.17 -14.45 -5.76
CA ARG A 155 -6.02 -13.93 -7.13
C ARG A 155 -4.57 -13.57 -7.45
N TYR A 156 -3.82 -13.05 -6.48
CA TYR A 156 -2.45 -12.55 -6.70
C TYR A 156 -1.36 -13.52 -6.23
N PHE A 157 -1.66 -14.35 -5.24
CA PHE A 157 -0.71 -15.26 -4.63
C PHE A 157 -1.09 -16.70 -4.94
N SER A 158 -0.10 -17.49 -5.35
CA SER A 158 -0.25 -18.90 -5.63
C SER A 158 0.81 -19.72 -4.90
N LYS A 159 0.55 -21.02 -4.74
CA LYS A 159 1.51 -21.94 -4.13
C LYS A 159 2.73 -22.12 -5.04
N GLU A 160 2.49 -22.08 -6.34
CA GLU A 160 3.47 -22.27 -7.42
C GLU A 160 4.50 -21.14 -7.46
N LEU A 161 4.14 -19.96 -6.97
CA LEU A 161 5.02 -18.79 -6.90
C LEU A 161 5.50 -18.48 -5.47
N PHE A 162 5.47 -19.48 -4.56
CA PHE A 162 6.02 -19.34 -3.22
C PHE A 162 7.30 -20.16 -3.06
N TYR A 163 8.38 -19.48 -2.69
CA TYR A 163 9.71 -20.06 -2.56
C TYR A 163 10.29 -19.76 -1.18
N SER A 164 10.89 -20.77 -0.55
CA SER A 164 11.52 -20.62 0.76
C SER A 164 12.89 -21.29 0.78
N GLY A 165 13.90 -20.55 1.25
CA GLY A 165 15.26 -21.08 1.45
C GLY A 165 16.08 -21.22 0.17
N LEU A 166 15.65 -20.64 -0.95
CA LEU A 166 16.47 -20.55 -2.15
C LEU A 166 17.62 -19.56 -1.95
N GLU A 167 18.81 -19.93 -2.41
CA GLU A 167 20.00 -19.09 -2.37
C GLU A 167 20.25 -18.48 -3.77
N PHE A 168 20.53 -17.19 -3.80
CA PHE A 168 20.86 -16.43 -5.00
C PHE A 168 22.14 -15.65 -4.75
N ALA A 169 22.98 -15.53 -5.77
CA ALA A 169 24.21 -14.76 -5.76
C ALA A 169 23.92 -13.26 -5.67
N ASP A 170 22.89 -12.79 -6.39
CA ASP A 170 22.44 -11.40 -6.40
C ASP A 170 20.97 -11.27 -6.83
N LYS A 171 20.49 -10.02 -6.84
CA LYS A 171 19.14 -9.65 -7.26
C LYS A 171 18.81 -10.03 -8.71
N TYR A 172 19.77 -9.96 -9.63
CA TYR A 172 19.52 -10.25 -11.04
C TYR A 172 19.38 -11.75 -11.28
N GLN A 173 20.15 -12.59 -10.57
CA GLN A 173 19.96 -14.03 -10.64
C GLN A 173 18.56 -14.43 -10.15
N LEU A 174 18.07 -13.80 -9.08
CA LEU A 174 16.69 -14.02 -8.61
C LEU A 174 15.66 -13.60 -9.66
N ILE A 175 15.78 -12.38 -10.19
CA ILE A 175 14.86 -11.84 -11.20
C ILE A 175 14.86 -12.75 -12.45
N GLN A 176 16.03 -13.18 -12.92
CA GLN A 176 16.16 -14.08 -14.06
C GLN A 176 15.50 -15.44 -13.81
N GLN A 177 15.82 -16.10 -12.70
CA GLN A 177 15.33 -17.44 -12.42
C GLN A 177 13.82 -17.46 -12.21
N ILE A 178 13.32 -16.63 -11.28
CA ILE A 178 11.90 -16.60 -10.95
C ILE A 178 11.08 -16.01 -12.11
N GLY A 179 11.61 -14.98 -12.78
CA GLY A 179 10.97 -14.41 -13.97
C GLY A 179 10.84 -15.43 -15.11
N SER A 180 11.85 -16.28 -15.33
CA SER A 180 11.77 -17.36 -16.33
C SER A 180 10.70 -18.39 -15.99
N GLU A 181 10.53 -18.73 -14.71
CA GLU A 181 9.45 -19.62 -14.26
C GLU A 181 8.07 -18.99 -14.48
N MET A 182 7.91 -17.69 -14.20
CA MET A 182 6.68 -16.94 -14.47
C MET A 182 6.37 -16.89 -15.98
N GLU A 183 7.39 -16.73 -16.82
CA GLU A 183 7.26 -16.73 -18.28
C GLU A 183 6.83 -18.11 -18.79
N GLN A 184 7.45 -19.19 -18.31
CA GLN A 184 7.08 -20.57 -18.67
C GLN A 184 5.64 -20.92 -18.27
N GLN A 185 5.13 -20.33 -17.18
CA GLN A 185 3.73 -20.44 -16.77
C GLN A 185 2.78 -19.55 -17.59
N GLY A 186 3.29 -18.74 -18.52
CA GLY A 186 2.51 -17.84 -19.36
C GLY A 186 1.95 -16.63 -18.61
N LEU A 187 2.50 -16.29 -17.43
CA LEU A 187 2.03 -15.18 -16.60
C LEU A 187 2.55 -13.84 -17.09
N VAL A 188 3.73 -13.83 -17.70
CA VAL A 188 4.46 -12.63 -18.13
C VAL A 188 4.98 -12.77 -19.56
N SER A 189 5.34 -11.65 -20.18
CA SER A 189 5.93 -11.61 -21.52
C SER A 189 7.41 -12.02 -21.51
N THR A 190 7.96 -12.31 -22.69
CA THR A 190 9.41 -12.56 -22.90
C THR A 190 10.29 -11.37 -22.52
N HIS A 191 9.73 -10.17 -22.45
CA HIS A 191 10.46 -8.93 -22.11
C HIS A 191 10.39 -8.60 -20.61
N TYR A 192 9.59 -9.34 -19.83
CA TYR A 192 9.33 -9.01 -18.43
C TYR A 192 10.60 -8.94 -17.59
N ILE A 193 11.51 -9.90 -17.77
CA ILE A 193 12.78 -9.95 -17.01
C ILE A 193 13.62 -8.70 -17.31
N GLU A 194 13.75 -8.34 -18.59
CA GLU A 194 14.47 -7.14 -19.02
C GLU A 194 13.85 -5.87 -18.43
N ASN A 195 12.51 -5.76 -18.48
CA ASN A 195 11.76 -4.62 -17.95
C ASN A 195 11.90 -4.48 -16.43
N VAL A 196 11.92 -5.59 -15.69
CA VAL A 196 12.16 -5.58 -14.24
C VAL A 196 13.60 -5.16 -13.94
N CYS A 197 14.58 -5.66 -14.70
CA CYS A 197 15.99 -5.29 -14.56
C CYS A 197 16.22 -3.80 -14.88
N GLU A 198 15.59 -3.27 -15.93
CA GLU A 198 15.60 -1.84 -16.27
C GLU A 198 15.10 -1.00 -15.08
N ARG A 199 13.93 -1.36 -14.52
CA ARG A 199 13.36 -0.70 -13.35
C ARG A 199 14.30 -0.76 -12.14
N GLU A 200 14.89 -1.92 -11.87
CA GLU A 200 15.79 -2.13 -10.73
C GLU A 200 17.12 -1.37 -10.90
N ASN A 201 17.58 -1.19 -12.14
CA ASN A 201 18.78 -0.40 -12.49
C ASN A 201 18.55 1.10 -12.32
N ALA A 202 17.35 1.60 -12.66
CA ALA A 202 17.01 3.02 -12.52
C ALA A 202 17.03 3.47 -11.04
N SER A 203 16.53 2.61 -10.14
CA SER A 203 16.61 2.81 -8.70
C SER A 203 16.29 1.49 -8.01
N SER A 204 17.01 1.15 -6.95
CA SER A 204 16.76 -0.08 -6.18
C SER A 204 15.29 -0.20 -5.73
N THR A 205 14.69 -1.39 -5.77
CA THR A 205 13.32 -1.65 -5.26
C THR A 205 13.30 -2.15 -3.82
N ARG A 206 14.44 -2.06 -3.12
CA ARG A 206 14.55 -2.40 -1.69
C ARG A 206 13.83 -1.39 -0.80
N PHE A 207 13.05 -1.89 0.15
CA PHE A 207 12.47 -1.17 1.27
C PHE A 207 12.85 -1.88 2.56
N ASP A 208 13.86 -1.37 3.28
CA ASP A 208 14.37 -1.99 4.52
C ASP A 208 14.66 -3.50 4.39
N GLN A 209 13.80 -4.34 4.95
CA GLN A 209 13.94 -5.80 4.96
C GLN A 209 13.18 -6.51 3.83
N ILE A 210 12.61 -5.77 2.88
CA ILE A 210 11.96 -6.33 1.70
C ILE A 210 12.53 -5.74 0.41
N ALA A 211 12.28 -6.41 -0.71
CA ALA A 211 12.38 -5.82 -2.04
C ALA A 211 11.13 -6.14 -2.84
N ILE A 212 10.70 -5.19 -3.67
CA ILE A 212 9.49 -5.32 -4.50
C ILE A 212 9.84 -5.07 -5.97
N PRO A 213 10.67 -5.93 -6.61
CA PRO A 213 11.00 -5.80 -8.02
C PRO A 213 9.73 -5.98 -8.88
N HIS A 214 9.57 -5.11 -9.88
CA HIS A 214 8.41 -5.10 -10.77
C HIS A 214 8.75 -4.38 -12.09
N SER A 215 7.98 -4.67 -13.14
CA SER A 215 8.05 -3.96 -14.43
C SER A 215 7.31 -2.62 -14.36
N VAL A 216 7.80 -1.60 -15.08
CA VAL A 216 7.09 -0.32 -15.24
C VAL A 216 6.02 -0.32 -16.34
N TYR A 217 6.00 -1.35 -17.19
CA TYR A 217 5.16 -1.37 -18.40
C TYR A 217 3.83 -2.12 -18.24
N MET A 218 3.57 -2.72 -17.07
CA MET A 218 2.34 -3.48 -16.79
C MET A 218 2.00 -4.50 -17.89
N ASP A 219 3.02 -5.25 -18.30
CA ASP A 219 3.07 -6.12 -19.47
C ASP A 219 2.79 -7.60 -19.15
N ALA A 220 2.14 -7.88 -18.00
CA ALA A 220 1.78 -9.24 -17.61
C ALA A 220 0.43 -9.68 -18.19
N ALA A 221 0.31 -10.97 -18.49
CA ALA A 221 -0.95 -11.60 -18.87
C ALA A 221 -1.87 -11.76 -17.65
N GLN A 222 -1.31 -11.91 -16.45
CA GLN A 222 -2.04 -11.99 -15.19
C GLN A 222 -1.28 -11.26 -14.09
N THR A 223 -2.01 -10.53 -13.23
CA THR A 223 -1.43 -9.94 -12.02
C THR A 223 -1.05 -11.06 -11.04
N SER A 224 0.22 -11.16 -10.66
CA SER A 224 0.74 -12.24 -9.82
C SER A 224 1.95 -11.76 -9.00
N VAL A 225 2.10 -12.30 -7.80
CA VAL A 225 3.19 -11.97 -6.89
C VAL A 225 3.94 -13.24 -6.52
N ALA A 226 5.19 -13.34 -6.97
CA ALA A 226 6.10 -14.36 -6.49
C ALA A 226 6.73 -13.94 -5.17
N VAL A 227 6.63 -14.81 -4.16
CA VAL A 227 7.09 -14.56 -2.80
C VAL A 227 8.30 -15.44 -2.54
N ILE A 228 9.44 -14.80 -2.32
CA ILE A 228 10.70 -15.47 -1.99
C ILE A 228 11.07 -15.11 -0.56
N VAL A 229 11.21 -16.13 0.28
CA VAL A 229 11.63 -15.98 1.68
C VAL A 229 12.97 -16.66 1.89
N ASN A 230 13.98 -15.89 2.30
CA ASN A 230 15.27 -16.42 2.71
C ASN A 230 15.67 -15.83 4.07
N PRO A 231 15.64 -16.61 5.17
CA PRO A 231 16.00 -16.12 6.51
C PRO A 231 17.42 -15.55 6.63
N LYS A 232 18.37 -16.05 5.80
CA LYS A 232 19.76 -15.57 5.74
C LYS A 232 19.90 -14.26 4.96
N GLY A 233 18.88 -13.89 4.18
CA GLY A 233 18.88 -12.74 3.29
C GLY A 233 19.45 -13.05 1.91
N ILE A 234 18.93 -12.36 0.91
CA ILE A 234 19.39 -12.37 -0.48
C ILE A 234 20.23 -11.11 -0.71
N PRO A 235 21.42 -11.20 -1.33
CA PRO A 235 22.20 -10.02 -1.67
C PRO A 235 21.42 -9.09 -2.60
N TRP A 236 21.22 -7.85 -2.14
CA TRP A 236 20.51 -6.79 -2.86
C TRP A 236 21.30 -5.49 -2.70
N ASP A 237 22.13 -5.19 -3.70
CA ASP A 237 23.14 -4.14 -3.64
C ASP A 237 24.07 -4.35 -2.43
N ASN A 238 24.24 -3.34 -1.59
CA ASN A 238 25.06 -3.41 -0.36
C ASN A 238 24.28 -3.96 0.86
N ASN A 239 23.13 -4.60 0.65
CA ASN A 239 22.22 -5.04 1.72
C ASN A 239 21.83 -6.51 1.58
N LEU A 240 21.28 -7.08 2.66
CA LEU A 240 20.66 -8.41 2.65
C LEU A 240 19.15 -8.28 2.85
N VAL A 241 18.39 -8.86 1.93
CA VAL A 241 16.93 -8.76 1.90
C VAL A 241 16.31 -10.14 2.17
N PRO A 242 15.63 -10.35 3.31
CA PRO A 242 15.06 -11.65 3.65
C PRO A 242 13.76 -12.00 2.91
N ILE A 243 13.07 -11.02 2.33
CA ILE A 243 11.78 -11.22 1.67
C ILE A 243 11.77 -10.44 0.35
N VAL A 244 11.52 -11.11 -0.77
CA VAL A 244 11.38 -10.48 -2.08
C VAL A 244 9.99 -10.79 -2.64
N LEU A 245 9.31 -9.76 -3.14
CA LEU A 245 7.98 -9.83 -3.76
C LEU A 245 8.15 -9.42 -5.23
N LEU A 246 8.39 -10.38 -6.12
CA LEU A 246 8.50 -10.11 -7.55
C LEU A 246 7.10 -10.00 -8.15
N ILE A 247 6.71 -8.80 -8.61
CA ILE A 247 5.35 -8.49 -9.03
C ILE A 247 5.24 -8.39 -10.55
N ALA A 248 4.35 -9.21 -11.10
CA ALA A 248 3.80 -9.07 -12.44
C ALA A 248 2.42 -8.40 -12.38
N ILE A 249 2.17 -7.42 -13.24
CA ILE A 249 0.93 -6.62 -13.22
C ILE A 249 0.31 -6.63 -14.61
N ASN A 250 -0.96 -7.01 -14.69
CA ASN A 250 -1.72 -6.89 -15.92
C ASN A 250 -2.24 -5.45 -16.10
N SER A 251 -2.13 -4.90 -17.31
CA SER A 251 -2.59 -3.56 -17.66
C SER A 251 -4.08 -3.25 -17.38
N MET A 252 -4.95 -4.26 -17.30
CA MET A 252 -6.37 -4.15 -16.90
C MET A 252 -6.53 -3.83 -15.41
N ASP A 253 -5.53 -4.15 -14.59
CA ASP A 253 -5.51 -3.94 -13.14
C ASP A 253 -4.77 -2.63 -12.76
N LYS A 254 -4.65 -1.66 -13.68
CA LYS A 254 -3.96 -0.36 -13.48
C LYS A 254 -4.34 0.35 -12.18
N THR A 255 -5.65 0.50 -11.92
CA THR A 255 -6.16 1.17 -10.71
C THR A 255 -5.88 0.34 -9.45
N ILE A 256 -5.76 -0.98 -9.61
CA ILE A 256 -5.49 -1.93 -8.53
C ILE A 256 -3.99 -1.97 -8.21
N PHE A 257 -3.09 -1.77 -9.18
CA PHE A 257 -1.64 -1.80 -8.92
C PHE A 257 -1.24 -0.85 -7.79
N THR A 258 -1.68 0.41 -7.85
CA THR A 258 -1.38 1.41 -6.82
C THR A 258 -1.87 0.96 -5.44
N ALA A 259 -3.05 0.34 -5.39
CA ALA A 259 -3.63 -0.18 -4.16
C ALA A 259 -2.88 -1.42 -3.65
N LEU A 260 -2.56 -2.37 -4.55
CA LEU A 260 -1.81 -3.58 -4.28
C LEU A 260 -0.41 -3.25 -3.76
N TYR A 261 0.34 -2.43 -4.49
CA TYR A 261 1.68 -1.98 -4.11
C TYR A 261 1.66 -1.26 -2.76
N SER A 262 0.73 -0.31 -2.56
CA SER A 262 0.61 0.37 -1.26
C SER A 262 0.25 -0.58 -0.13
N ALA A 263 -0.58 -1.60 -0.40
CA ALA A 263 -0.96 -2.58 0.61
C ALA A 263 0.21 -3.52 0.94
N LEU A 264 1.03 -3.89 -0.05
CA LEU A 264 2.24 -4.69 0.17
C LEU A 264 3.24 -3.90 1.02
N VAL A 265 3.62 -2.68 0.63
CA VAL A 265 4.53 -1.84 1.42
C VAL A 265 4.02 -1.72 2.86
N SER A 266 2.72 -1.39 3.03
CA SER A 266 2.11 -1.26 4.36
C SER A 266 2.06 -2.55 5.18
N LEU A 267 1.88 -3.70 4.54
CA LEU A 267 1.90 -5.02 5.20
C LEU A 267 3.28 -5.31 5.80
N PHE A 268 4.34 -4.89 5.11
CA PHE A 268 5.71 -5.14 5.49
C PHE A 268 6.37 -3.99 6.26
N ASP A 269 5.64 -2.91 6.57
CA ASP A 269 6.07 -1.89 7.52
C ASP A 269 6.03 -2.40 8.98
N ASP A 270 5.25 -3.45 9.27
CA ASP A 270 5.17 -4.06 10.60
C ASP A 270 6.33 -5.06 10.84
N PRO A 271 7.26 -4.79 11.78
CA PRO A 271 8.36 -5.69 12.08
C PRO A 271 7.91 -7.08 12.58
N GLN A 272 6.73 -7.17 13.22
CA GLN A 272 6.19 -8.46 13.67
C GLN A 272 5.79 -9.32 12.47
N THR A 273 5.10 -8.74 11.50
CA THR A 273 4.73 -9.39 10.25
C THR A 273 5.96 -9.90 9.50
N ILE A 274 7.01 -9.09 9.35
CA ILE A 274 8.29 -9.52 8.74
C ILE A 274 8.87 -10.73 9.49
N SER A 275 8.95 -10.64 10.82
CA SER A 275 9.51 -11.71 11.67
C SER A 275 8.73 -13.03 11.55
N GLN A 276 7.41 -12.97 11.39
CA GLN A 276 6.56 -14.14 11.16
C GLN A 276 6.76 -14.70 9.75
N ILE A 277 6.77 -13.86 8.71
CA ILE A 277 6.92 -14.31 7.31
C ILE A 277 8.29 -14.95 7.09
N LYS A 278 9.36 -14.46 7.73
CA LYS A 278 10.69 -15.08 7.71
C LYS A 278 10.70 -16.53 8.23
N LYS A 279 9.70 -16.94 9.00
CA LYS A 279 9.54 -18.31 9.53
C LYS A 279 8.57 -19.15 8.71
N ALA A 280 7.92 -18.59 7.69
CA ALA A 280 6.96 -19.30 6.86
C ALA A 280 7.70 -20.31 5.96
N ALA A 281 7.58 -21.60 6.29
CA ALA A 281 8.22 -22.67 5.53
C ALA A 281 7.49 -23.04 4.23
N ASN A 282 6.24 -22.60 4.06
CA ASN A 282 5.41 -22.93 2.90
C ASN A 282 4.29 -21.91 2.70
N PHE A 283 3.65 -21.99 1.53
CA PHE A 283 2.55 -21.11 1.13
C PHE A 283 1.38 -21.09 2.12
N ALA A 284 1.02 -22.22 2.72
CA ALA A 284 -0.09 -22.28 3.68
C ALA A 284 0.23 -21.50 4.96
N ALA A 285 1.48 -21.57 5.45
CA ALA A 285 1.94 -20.77 6.58
C ALA A 285 1.96 -19.28 6.23
N PHE A 286 2.47 -18.92 5.05
CA PHE A 286 2.43 -17.54 4.55
C PHE A 286 0.99 -17.01 4.49
N LYS A 287 0.09 -17.73 3.82
CA LYS A 287 -1.34 -17.38 3.72
C LYS A 287 -1.96 -17.14 5.10
N LYS A 288 -1.71 -18.03 6.07
CA LYS A 288 -2.21 -17.86 7.44
C LYS A 288 -1.71 -16.58 8.11
N ILE A 289 -0.44 -16.22 7.93
CA ILE A 289 0.13 -14.99 8.49
C ILE A 289 -0.55 -13.77 7.87
N ILE A 290 -0.64 -13.73 6.54
CA ILE A 290 -1.25 -12.60 5.84
C ILE A 290 -2.71 -12.45 6.28
N HIS A 291 -3.51 -13.53 6.32
CA HIS A 291 -4.90 -13.47 6.80
C HIS A 291 -5.07 -13.08 8.29
N HIS A 292 -4.05 -13.27 9.13
CA HIS A 292 -4.10 -12.90 10.55
C HIS A 292 -3.67 -11.44 10.79
N GLN A 293 -2.83 -10.90 9.92
CA GLN A 293 -2.33 -9.52 9.96
C GLN A 293 -3.22 -8.53 9.18
N MET A 294 -4.26 -9.03 8.50
CA MET A 294 -5.27 -8.31 7.70
C MET A 294 -6.69 -8.46 8.27
#